data_AF-A0A0F4QJU5-F1
#
_entry.id   AF-A0A0F4QJU5-F1
#
_cell.length_a   1.000
_cell.length_b   1.000
_cell.length_c   1.000
_cell.angle_alpha   90.00
_cell.angle_beta   90.00
_cell.angle_gamma   90.00
#
_symmetry.space_group_name_H-M   'P 1'
#
loop_
_entity.id
_entity.type
_entity.pdbx_description
1 polymer ?
#
loop_
_entity_poly.entity_id
_entity_poly.type
_entity_poly.pdbx_seq_one_letter_code
_entity_poly.pdbx_strand_id
1 'polypeptide(L)'
;MLWRTVLLLLCLSGVAQALEVSAEFKQHQSLTYQYTFSEADTIQALLASDPQWQSGQRQALTPPANTQAWLRVSLHNPGPIEVPLLLSIDNNLLDKITAYIRHDDASFLTLALGDALPLLQRPIKHEAQLIPLELPAHSDSQVYLQVSHHGTLNAPLSLWHPIEYLKYKSKFNLVYGILAGFILAMIAINFTLYSFTRRRYFLHGTLIIGLFWLLIVHLYGFGYRYLYGSSVWLQQYGQSLLVMCSTLALIPIQRSKALPNLVAAKHNRKLSQLLIVGLTLTLLSVLLPVTLATFAAYSMALTLVLGYIICTLRSRYRRTTKATALLIYVIMLVTLSYQLGFELGVFGGAQLDRPVTYVCYLILSLYISFVLTRQFILEREKHIKTQQHKLARTQAEDALLKEKLKLQEQAQQELENSIDERTFELQVTLRELEEKNHELEKLNMEDPMTKVKNRRYFDKRLMMEVRRSRREQTTLSLIMLDIDFFKKVNDNYGHLAGDHTICAFARLIEQHLKRPLDEVFRYGGEEFVILLPNTSEDGALELAEQIRQDTEAHELKVAGHQIKFTTSAGVYSAIAQDTSNPTLFTDMADKGLYMAKQQGRNRICIYQPKQET
;
A
#
# COMPACT_ATOMS: atom_id res chain seq x y z
N MET A 1 24.96 -11.44 78.81
CA MET A 1 26.20 -10.74 79.19
C MET A 1 27.45 -11.27 78.49
N LEU A 2 27.50 -12.55 78.08
CA LEU A 2 28.66 -13.18 77.41
C LEU A 2 28.90 -12.77 75.93
N TRP A 3 27.93 -12.17 75.24
CA TRP A 3 28.09 -11.77 73.83
C TRP A 3 28.77 -10.39 73.65
N ARG A 4 28.75 -9.53 74.66
CA ARG A 4 29.41 -8.21 74.62
C ARG A 4 30.92 -8.31 74.87
N THR A 5 31.38 -9.30 75.63
CA THR A 5 32.80 -9.52 75.91
C THR A 5 33.53 -10.20 74.75
N VAL A 6 32.86 -11.07 73.97
CA VAL A 6 33.43 -11.66 72.74
C VAL A 6 33.57 -10.63 71.62
N LEU A 7 32.66 -9.65 71.54
CA LEU A 7 32.77 -8.52 70.60
C LEU A 7 33.84 -7.48 71.00
N LEU A 8 34.15 -7.35 72.30
CA LEU A 8 35.22 -6.46 72.79
C LEU A 8 36.61 -7.08 72.67
N LEU A 9 36.74 -8.41 72.70
CA LEU A 9 38.01 -9.13 72.50
C LEU A 9 38.44 -9.25 71.02
N LEU A 10 37.53 -9.04 70.07
CA LEU A 10 37.86 -8.95 68.63
C LEU A 10 38.31 -7.54 68.18
N CYS A 11 38.21 -6.53 69.04
CA CYS A 11 38.65 -5.16 68.76
C CYS A 11 40.04 -4.81 69.34
N LEU A 12 40.71 -5.75 70.00
CA LEU A 12 42.04 -5.58 70.61
C LEU A 12 43.07 -6.51 69.96
N SER A 13 43.42 -6.25 68.70
CA SER A 13 44.67 -6.72 68.06
C SER A 13 44.87 -6.04 66.70
N GLY A 14 44.83 -4.70 66.69
CA GLY A 14 45.01 -3.89 65.48
C GLY A 14 46.47 -3.63 65.10
N VAL A 15 47.40 -4.56 65.35
CA VAL A 15 48.72 -4.52 64.72
C VAL A 15 48.63 -5.51 63.57
N ALA A 16 48.52 -5.02 62.33
CA ALA A 16 48.62 -5.88 61.16
C ALA A 16 50.02 -6.53 61.19
N GLN A 17 50.08 -7.80 61.58
CA GLN A 17 51.31 -8.59 61.49
C GLN A 17 51.75 -8.63 60.03
N ALA A 18 53.06 -8.54 59.80
CA ALA A 18 53.61 -8.66 58.45
C ALA A 18 53.16 -10.00 57.84
N LEU A 19 52.69 -9.96 56.60
CA LEU A 19 52.30 -11.19 55.92
C LEU A 19 53.56 -11.98 55.61
N GLU A 20 53.65 -13.20 56.15
CA GLU A 20 54.74 -14.11 55.84
C GLU A 20 54.59 -14.66 54.42
N VAL A 21 55.63 -14.47 53.61
CA VAL A 21 55.72 -14.93 52.23
C VAL A 21 56.91 -15.87 52.14
N SER A 22 56.65 -17.17 52.01
CA SER A 22 57.69 -18.19 51.79
C SER A 22 57.88 -18.49 50.30
N ALA A 23 58.90 -19.28 49.95
CA ALA A 23 59.16 -19.73 48.59
C ALA A 23 57.99 -20.52 47.94
N GLU A 24 57.08 -21.07 48.74
CA GLU A 24 55.89 -21.79 48.26
C GLU A 24 54.65 -20.89 48.09
N PHE A 25 54.80 -19.57 48.32
CA PHE A 25 53.69 -18.63 48.21
C PHE A 25 53.08 -18.61 46.82
N LYS A 26 51.75 -18.74 46.74
CA LYS A 26 51.00 -18.73 45.48
C LYS A 26 50.23 -17.44 45.26
N GLN A 27 49.33 -17.11 46.19
CA GLN A 27 48.43 -15.97 46.08
C GLN A 27 47.79 -15.63 47.44
N HIS A 28 47.35 -14.38 47.59
CA HIS A 28 46.54 -13.88 48.68
C HIS A 28 45.58 -12.78 48.16
N GLN A 29 44.31 -13.12 47.93
CA GLN A 29 43.32 -12.29 47.21
C GLN A 29 42.62 -11.21 48.06
N SER A 30 42.91 -11.14 49.36
CA SER A 30 42.23 -10.23 50.30
C SER A 30 43.22 -9.67 51.30
N LEU A 31 44.24 -8.98 50.79
CA LEU A 31 45.33 -8.49 51.61
C LEU A 31 44.79 -7.47 52.63
N THR A 32 45.06 -7.73 53.90
CA THR A 32 44.88 -6.74 54.96
C THR A 32 45.93 -5.67 54.80
N TYR A 33 45.50 -4.41 54.88
CA TYR A 33 46.39 -3.27 54.81
C TYR A 33 46.09 -2.32 55.95
N GLN A 34 47.07 -1.49 56.27
CA GLN A 34 46.85 -0.36 57.15
C GLN A 34 46.62 0.89 56.31
N TYR A 35 45.73 1.78 56.73
CA TYR A 35 45.47 3.03 56.04
C TYR A 35 45.49 4.22 56.99
N THR A 36 45.80 5.38 56.45
CA THR A 36 45.70 6.69 57.11
C THR A 36 45.37 7.76 56.08
N PHE A 37 44.82 8.89 56.54
CA PHE A 37 44.54 10.04 55.69
C PHE A 37 45.46 11.18 56.10
N SER A 38 46.21 11.72 55.15
CA SER A 38 47.20 12.77 55.42
C SER A 38 47.26 13.78 54.28
N GLU A 39 47.60 15.02 54.61
CA GLU A 39 47.90 16.09 53.64
C GLU A 39 49.34 15.99 53.09
N ALA A 40 50.14 15.04 53.58
CA ALA A 40 51.50 14.82 53.11
C ALA A 40 51.53 14.39 51.64
N ASP A 41 52.25 15.16 50.81
CA ASP A 41 52.46 14.86 49.38
C ASP A 41 53.63 13.90 49.13
N THR A 42 54.52 13.74 50.10
CA THR A 42 55.71 12.86 49.98
C THR A 42 55.77 11.87 51.12
N ILE A 43 56.37 10.71 50.86
CA ILE A 43 56.55 9.67 51.89
C ILE A 43 57.41 10.16 53.06
N GLN A 44 58.38 11.03 52.82
CA GLN A 44 59.22 11.62 53.87
C GLN A 44 58.40 12.49 54.82
N ALA A 45 57.51 13.34 54.29
CA ALA A 45 56.60 14.15 55.09
C ALA A 45 55.60 13.28 55.88
N LEU A 46 55.09 12.21 55.27
CA LEU A 46 54.22 11.26 55.96
C LEU A 46 54.95 10.59 57.14
N LEU A 47 56.15 10.05 56.91
CA LEU A 47 56.92 9.37 57.96
C LEU A 47 57.35 10.32 59.09
N ALA A 48 57.62 11.59 58.77
CA ALA A 48 57.92 12.61 59.77
C ALA A 48 56.71 12.98 60.65
N SER A 49 55.50 12.81 60.14
CA SER A 49 54.25 13.15 60.86
C SER A 49 53.76 12.07 61.85
N ASP A 50 54.40 10.90 61.87
CA ASP A 50 54.02 9.70 62.65
C ASP A 50 52.50 9.42 62.67
N PRO A 51 51.91 9.10 61.51
CA PRO A 51 50.46 9.05 61.37
C PRO A 51 49.87 7.84 62.10
N GLN A 52 48.68 8.02 62.66
CA GLN A 52 47.91 6.91 63.23
C GLN A 52 47.36 6.02 62.10
N TRP A 53 47.73 4.74 62.15
CA TRP A 53 47.34 3.73 61.18
C TRP A 53 46.11 2.95 61.65
N GLN A 54 45.10 2.83 60.80
CA GLN A 54 43.91 1.99 61.01
C GLN A 54 44.01 0.74 60.14
N SER A 55 43.51 -0.40 60.62
CA SER A 55 43.49 -1.64 59.81
C SER A 55 42.25 -1.67 58.93
N GLY A 56 42.41 -2.02 57.65
CA GLY A 56 41.34 -2.14 56.68
C GLY A 56 41.46 -3.41 55.84
N GLN A 57 40.33 -3.95 55.42
CA GLN A 57 40.27 -5.09 54.50
C GLN A 57 39.05 -4.96 53.59
N ARG A 58 39.28 -4.85 52.27
CA ARG A 58 38.23 -4.76 51.22
C ARG A 58 37.16 -3.67 51.44
N GLN A 59 37.39 -2.69 52.31
CA GLN A 59 36.44 -1.64 52.63
C GLN A 59 36.66 -0.42 51.73
N ALA A 60 35.57 0.22 51.31
CA ALA A 60 35.63 1.50 50.63
C ALA A 60 36.02 2.60 51.64
N LEU A 61 37.03 3.39 51.30
CA LEU A 61 37.59 4.45 52.11
C LEU A 61 37.13 5.79 51.54
N THR A 62 36.62 6.69 52.38
CA THR A 62 36.25 8.04 51.94
C THR A 62 37.24 9.04 52.57
N PRO A 63 38.29 9.45 51.85
CA PRO A 63 39.23 10.42 52.39
C PRO A 63 38.52 11.77 52.67
N PRO A 64 38.81 12.41 53.81
CA PRO A 64 38.41 13.79 54.07
C PRO A 64 38.86 14.75 52.95
N ALA A 65 38.15 15.86 52.78
CA ALA A 65 38.53 16.88 51.79
C ALA A 65 39.99 17.33 51.99
N ASN A 66 40.72 17.51 50.87
CA ASN A 66 42.14 17.89 50.81
C ASN A 66 43.14 16.90 51.42
N THR A 67 42.72 15.67 51.76
CA THR A 67 43.64 14.63 52.23
C THR A 67 43.81 13.53 51.19
N GLN A 68 44.96 12.86 51.23
CA GLN A 68 45.26 11.70 50.40
C GLN A 68 45.21 10.43 51.24
N ALA A 69 44.78 9.33 50.62
CA ALA A 69 44.76 8.04 51.28
C ALA A 69 46.12 7.36 51.15
N TRP A 70 46.72 7.04 52.28
CA TRP A 70 47.98 6.30 52.35
C TRP A 70 47.68 4.89 52.84
N LEU A 71 48.08 3.89 52.06
CA LEU A 71 47.98 2.48 52.40
C LEU A 71 49.37 1.92 52.69
N ARG A 72 49.51 1.08 53.71
CA ARG A 72 50.74 0.39 54.06
C ARG A 72 50.51 -1.12 54.11
N VAL A 73 51.39 -1.84 53.45
CA VAL A 73 51.47 -3.30 53.47
C VAL A 73 52.85 -3.69 53.96
N SER A 74 52.90 -4.59 54.95
CA SER A 74 54.15 -5.15 55.49
C SER A 74 54.27 -6.61 55.07
N LEU A 75 55.39 -6.97 54.46
CA LEU A 75 55.69 -8.31 53.96
C LEU A 75 56.98 -8.82 54.63
N HIS A 76 56.97 -10.07 55.10
CA HIS A 76 58.12 -10.72 55.71
C HIS A 76 58.52 -11.95 54.89
N ASN A 77 59.79 -12.06 54.49
CA ASN A 77 60.33 -13.27 53.88
C ASN A 77 61.19 -14.03 54.91
N PRO A 78 60.68 -15.08 55.56
CA PRO A 78 61.49 -15.89 56.46
C PRO A 78 62.46 -16.82 55.71
N GLY A 79 62.31 -16.96 54.39
CA GLY A 79 63.03 -17.92 53.58
C GLY A 79 64.42 -17.44 53.12
N PRO A 80 65.29 -18.38 52.72
CA PRO A 80 66.64 -18.09 52.25
C PRO A 80 66.72 -17.70 50.76
N ILE A 81 65.58 -17.63 50.07
CA ILE A 81 65.49 -17.35 48.63
C ILE A 81 64.65 -16.09 48.43
N GLU A 82 65.06 -15.23 47.51
CA GLU A 82 64.28 -14.08 47.07
C GLU A 82 62.96 -14.53 46.41
N VAL A 83 61.85 -13.91 46.80
CA VAL A 83 60.53 -14.26 46.28
C VAL A 83 60.01 -13.13 45.38
N PRO A 84 59.81 -13.39 44.07
CA PRO A 84 59.18 -12.41 43.18
C PRO A 84 57.67 -12.38 43.43
N LEU A 85 57.14 -11.17 43.56
CA LEU A 85 55.73 -10.92 43.87
C LEU A 85 55.14 -9.87 42.94
N LEU A 86 53.83 -9.95 42.75
CA LEU A 86 53.00 -8.95 42.09
C LEU A 86 51.94 -8.48 43.07
N LEU A 87 51.98 -7.20 43.44
CA LEU A 87 50.90 -6.55 44.15
C LEU A 87 49.91 -5.99 43.10
N SER A 88 48.69 -6.53 43.10
CA SER A 88 47.59 -6.13 42.24
C SER A 88 46.65 -5.21 43.01
N ILE A 89 46.31 -4.08 42.41
CA ILE A 89 45.23 -3.21 42.87
C ILE A 89 44.02 -3.50 42.00
N ASP A 90 43.00 -4.16 42.57
CA ASP A 90 41.87 -4.71 41.80
C ASP A 90 40.77 -3.67 41.54
N ASN A 91 41.19 -2.46 41.14
CA ASN A 91 40.37 -1.37 40.62
C ASN A 91 41.16 -0.61 39.53
N ASN A 92 40.66 -0.65 38.30
CA ASN A 92 41.37 -0.06 37.15
C ASN A 92 41.15 1.45 36.98
N LEU A 93 40.15 2.00 37.67
CA LEU A 93 39.61 3.37 37.49
C LEU A 93 40.13 4.35 38.56
N LEU A 94 41.23 4.01 39.24
CA LEU A 94 41.85 4.88 40.22
C LEU A 94 42.73 5.92 39.52
N ASP A 95 42.51 7.20 39.84
CA ASP A 95 43.15 8.36 39.19
C ASP A 95 44.69 8.28 39.20
N LYS A 96 45.29 8.54 40.36
CA LYS A 96 46.75 8.57 40.52
C LYS A 96 47.16 7.76 41.73
N ILE A 97 48.06 6.81 41.49
CA ILE A 97 48.63 5.96 42.53
C ILE A 97 50.15 6.07 42.44
N THR A 98 50.79 6.33 43.56
CA THR A 98 52.24 6.28 43.67
C THR A 98 52.60 5.20 44.67
N ALA A 99 53.31 4.17 44.21
CA ALA A 99 53.84 3.13 45.06
C ALA A 99 55.27 3.46 45.47
N TYR A 100 55.55 3.42 46.76
CA TYR A 100 56.88 3.57 47.33
C TYR A 100 57.28 2.25 47.97
N ILE A 101 58.31 1.62 47.40
CA ILE A 101 58.85 0.35 47.88
C ILE A 101 60.13 0.66 48.63
N ARG A 102 60.19 0.31 49.91
CA ARG A 102 61.38 0.54 50.74
C ARG A 102 62.44 -0.52 50.42
N HIS A 103 63.64 -0.09 50.05
CA HIS A 103 64.83 -0.95 49.95
C HIS A 103 65.66 -0.90 51.25
N ASP A 104 66.58 -1.86 51.43
CA ASP A 104 67.42 -2.01 52.62
C ASP A 104 68.23 -0.74 52.96
N ASP A 105 68.63 0.04 51.96
CA ASP A 105 69.38 1.32 52.10
C ASP A 105 68.51 2.53 52.53
N ALA A 106 67.30 2.30 53.03
CA ALA A 106 66.30 3.33 53.38
C ALA A 106 65.84 4.24 52.20
N SER A 107 66.29 3.96 50.98
CA SER A 107 65.77 4.58 49.76
C SER A 107 64.42 3.98 49.34
N PHE A 108 63.61 4.77 48.63
CA PHE A 108 62.31 4.33 48.11
C PHE A 108 62.32 4.27 46.58
N LEU A 109 61.98 3.10 46.02
CA LEU A 109 61.65 2.98 44.61
C LEU A 109 60.22 3.53 44.42
N THR A 110 60.10 4.57 43.59
CA THR A 110 58.82 5.23 43.31
C THR A 110 58.27 4.77 41.97
N LEU A 111 57.09 4.14 41.97
CA LEU A 111 56.40 3.71 40.76
C LEU A 111 55.07 4.44 40.63
N ALA A 112 54.80 5.02 39.46
CA ALA A 112 53.56 5.73 39.18
C ALA A 112 52.57 4.84 38.43
N LEU A 113 51.35 4.75 38.94
CA LEU A 113 50.23 4.00 38.39
C LEU A 113 48.96 4.87 38.42
N GLY A 114 47.87 4.32 37.91
CA GLY A 114 46.58 5.00 37.84
C GLY A 114 46.18 5.39 36.42
N ASP A 115 44.93 5.75 36.28
CA ASP A 115 44.24 6.02 35.02
C ASP A 115 44.45 7.47 34.51
N ALA A 116 45.03 8.33 35.35
CA ALA A 116 45.48 9.66 35.00
C ALA A 116 46.85 9.67 34.27
N LEU A 117 47.44 8.50 34.04
CA LEU A 117 48.75 8.33 33.40
C LEU A 117 48.64 7.50 32.11
N PRO A 118 49.41 7.81 31.05
CA PRO A 118 49.49 6.98 29.85
C PRO A 118 50.04 5.57 30.11
N LEU A 119 49.61 4.57 29.34
CA LEU A 119 49.95 3.15 29.58
C LEU A 119 51.45 2.90 29.49
N LEU A 120 52.11 3.66 28.62
CA LEU A 120 53.55 3.56 28.38
C LEU A 120 54.41 3.96 29.58
N GLN A 121 53.85 4.74 30.52
CA GLN A 121 54.55 5.19 31.73
C GLN A 121 54.37 4.22 32.91
N ARG A 122 53.49 3.22 32.79
CA ARG A 122 53.28 2.22 33.84
C ARG A 122 54.41 1.18 33.86
N PRO A 123 54.77 0.63 35.04
CA PRO A 123 55.83 -0.37 35.16
C PRO A 123 55.55 -1.62 34.34
N ILE A 124 54.29 -2.09 34.37
CA ILE A 124 53.83 -3.25 33.61
C ILE A 124 52.68 -2.79 32.71
N LYS A 125 52.82 -3.02 31.40
CA LYS A 125 51.80 -2.71 30.38
C LYS A 125 50.68 -3.75 30.41
N HIS A 126 49.83 -3.67 31.44
CA HIS A 126 48.75 -4.61 31.70
C HIS A 126 47.42 -3.87 31.92
N GLU A 127 46.28 -4.56 31.71
CA GLU A 127 44.94 -4.01 31.96
C GLU A 127 44.69 -3.72 33.43
N ALA A 128 45.28 -4.53 34.32
CA ALA A 128 45.26 -4.36 35.75
C ALA A 128 46.42 -3.50 36.23
N GLN A 129 46.25 -2.86 37.38
CA GLN A 129 47.29 -2.06 38.02
C GLN A 129 48.20 -2.98 38.84
N LEU A 130 49.41 -3.22 38.33
CA LEU A 130 50.36 -4.19 38.88
C LEU A 130 51.65 -3.50 39.30
N ILE A 131 52.09 -3.82 40.52
CA ILE A 131 53.35 -3.36 41.11
C ILE A 131 54.27 -4.59 41.23
N PRO A 132 55.37 -4.65 40.49
CA PRO A 132 56.39 -5.68 40.69
C PRO A 132 57.10 -5.44 42.02
N LEU A 133 57.27 -6.53 42.79
CA LEU A 133 57.96 -6.54 44.06
C LEU A 133 58.98 -7.68 44.05
N GLU A 134 60.19 -7.37 44.49
CA GLU A 134 61.25 -8.35 44.75
C GLU A 134 61.47 -8.37 46.25
N LEU A 135 61.24 -9.51 46.90
CA LEU A 135 61.31 -9.66 48.35
C LEU A 135 62.58 -10.43 48.72
N PRO A 136 63.67 -9.75 49.16
CA PRO A 136 64.94 -10.40 49.47
C PRO A 136 64.83 -11.48 50.55
N ALA A 137 65.79 -12.40 50.58
CA ALA A 137 65.88 -13.43 51.60
C ALA A 137 66.02 -12.81 53.01
N HIS A 138 65.31 -13.36 53.99
CA HIS A 138 65.34 -12.91 55.40
C HIS A 138 65.07 -11.40 55.61
N SER A 139 64.22 -10.79 54.77
CA SER A 139 63.95 -9.35 54.80
C SER A 139 62.51 -9.01 55.18
N ASP A 140 62.35 -7.82 55.76
CA ASP A 140 61.06 -7.16 55.97
C ASP A 140 60.91 -6.00 54.99
N SER A 141 59.99 -6.10 54.04
CA SER A 141 59.70 -5.01 53.10
C SER A 141 58.38 -4.34 53.42
N GLN A 142 58.39 -3.01 53.35
CA GLN A 142 57.20 -2.18 53.52
C GLN A 142 56.89 -1.48 52.21
N VAL A 143 55.66 -1.67 51.75
CA VAL A 143 55.13 -1.02 50.55
C VAL A 143 54.10 0.01 50.98
N TYR A 144 54.32 1.26 50.56
CA TYR A 144 53.40 2.37 50.80
C TYR A 144 52.74 2.76 49.48
N LEU A 145 51.41 2.86 49.47
CA LEU A 145 50.64 3.32 48.32
C LEU A 145 49.99 4.65 48.68
N GLN A 146 50.35 5.70 47.95
CA GLN A 146 49.68 6.98 47.98
C GLN A 146 48.62 6.97 46.89
N VAL A 147 47.35 7.05 47.29
CA VAL A 147 46.24 7.10 46.34
C VAL A 147 45.58 8.47 46.40
N SER A 148 45.74 9.21 45.31
CA SER A 148 45.06 10.47 45.07
C SER A 148 43.92 10.20 44.09
N HIS A 149 42.72 9.98 44.63
CA HIS A 149 41.50 9.78 43.87
C HIS A 149 40.43 10.71 44.41
N HIS A 150 39.67 11.33 43.52
CA HIS A 150 38.54 12.15 43.93
C HIS A 150 37.39 11.22 44.34
N GLY A 151 36.80 11.41 45.52
CA GLY A 151 35.65 10.61 45.97
C GLY A 151 36.02 9.33 46.73
N THR A 152 35.14 8.33 46.69
CA THR A 152 35.29 7.12 47.50
C THR A 152 36.33 6.18 46.89
N LEU A 153 37.40 5.92 47.64
CA LEU A 153 38.47 5.01 47.29
C LEU A 153 38.10 3.55 47.57
N ASN A 154 37.93 2.76 46.52
CA ASN A 154 37.87 1.30 46.63
C ASN A 154 39.18 0.70 46.05
N ALA A 155 40.13 0.37 46.92
CA ALA A 155 41.45 -0.16 46.55
C ALA A 155 41.69 -1.55 47.17
N PRO A 156 40.96 -2.59 46.75
CA PRO A 156 41.23 -3.96 47.16
C PRO A 156 42.63 -4.38 46.69
N LEU A 157 43.46 -4.81 47.64
CA LEU A 157 44.82 -5.26 47.38
C LEU A 157 44.87 -6.79 47.37
N SER A 158 45.57 -7.33 46.38
CA SER A 158 45.82 -8.76 46.25
C SER A 158 47.29 -9.00 45.94
N LEU A 159 47.92 -9.96 46.62
CA LEU A 159 49.31 -10.32 46.42
C LEU A 159 49.42 -11.64 45.67
N TRP A 160 50.29 -11.73 44.67
CA TRP A 160 50.36 -12.89 43.80
C TRP A 160 51.81 -13.27 43.49
N HIS A 161 52.06 -14.56 43.35
CA HIS A 161 53.23 -15.01 42.61
C HIS A 161 53.01 -14.77 41.09
N PRO A 162 53.99 -14.25 40.33
CA PRO A 162 53.81 -13.88 38.92
C PRO A 162 53.21 -14.98 38.03
N ILE A 163 53.66 -16.22 38.21
CA ILE A 163 53.17 -17.38 37.43
C ILE A 163 51.70 -17.70 37.76
N GLU A 164 51.32 -17.61 39.03
CA GLU A 164 49.94 -17.89 39.45
C GLU A 164 48.98 -16.78 39.02
N TYR A 165 49.45 -15.52 39.05
CA TYR A 165 48.70 -14.40 38.46
C TYR A 165 48.44 -14.62 36.96
N LEU A 166 49.45 -15.05 36.19
CA LEU A 166 49.30 -15.33 34.78
C LEU A 166 48.29 -16.47 34.52
N LYS A 167 48.32 -17.54 35.32
CA LYS A 167 47.33 -18.63 35.24
C LYS A 167 45.92 -18.14 35.56
N TYR A 168 45.76 -17.37 36.63
CA TYR A 168 44.48 -16.77 37.01
C TYR A 168 43.94 -15.88 35.90
N LYS A 169 44.77 -14.97 35.39
CA LYS A 169 44.37 -14.01 34.37
C LYS A 169 44.12 -14.66 33.01
N SER A 170 44.85 -15.71 32.65
CA SER A 170 44.59 -16.51 31.45
C SER A 170 43.18 -17.12 31.48
N LYS A 171 42.77 -17.72 32.61
CA LYS A 171 41.41 -18.24 32.79
C LYS A 171 40.36 -17.14 32.70
N PHE A 172 40.59 -16.02 33.40
CA PHE A 172 39.70 -14.87 33.34
C PHE A 172 39.54 -14.33 31.92
N ASN A 173 40.66 -14.14 31.19
CA ASN A 173 40.67 -13.63 29.82
C ASN A 173 39.98 -14.59 28.83
N LEU A 174 40.06 -15.90 29.05
CA LEU A 174 39.30 -16.89 28.27
C LEU A 174 37.78 -16.72 28.48
N VAL A 175 37.32 -16.69 29.72
CA VAL A 175 35.89 -16.52 30.05
C VAL A 175 35.38 -15.18 29.53
N TYR A 176 36.11 -14.10 29.81
CA TYR A 176 35.79 -12.77 29.32
C TYR A 176 35.75 -12.72 27.79
N GLY A 177 36.75 -13.31 27.12
CA GLY A 177 36.84 -13.35 25.66
C GLY A 177 35.67 -14.07 25.00
N ILE A 178 35.24 -15.21 25.55
CA ILE A 178 34.05 -15.93 25.10
C ILE A 178 32.82 -15.03 25.21
N LEU A 179 32.61 -14.44 26.38
CA LEU A 179 31.42 -13.63 26.62
C LEU A 179 31.44 -12.33 25.78
N ALA A 180 32.61 -11.75 25.52
CA ALA A 180 32.77 -10.53 24.73
C ALA A 180 32.57 -10.83 23.25
N GLY A 181 33.03 -12.01 22.82
CA GLY A 181 32.75 -12.58 21.52
C GLY A 181 31.26 -12.78 21.27
N PHE A 182 30.48 -13.25 22.27
CA PHE A 182 29.03 -13.37 22.13
C PHE A 182 28.34 -12.03 21.88
N ILE A 183 28.71 -10.99 22.63
CA ILE A 183 28.14 -9.64 22.42
C ILE A 183 28.55 -9.12 21.03
N LEU A 184 29.81 -9.31 20.63
CA LEU A 184 30.29 -8.92 19.30
C LEU A 184 29.58 -9.68 18.16
N ALA A 185 29.28 -10.96 18.36
CA ALA A 185 28.46 -11.75 17.44
C ALA A 185 27.03 -11.18 17.34
N MET A 186 26.44 -10.75 18.45
CA MET A 186 25.13 -10.07 18.42
C MET A 186 25.20 -8.74 17.64
N ILE A 187 26.29 -7.96 17.76
CA ILE A 187 26.50 -6.77 16.94
C ILE A 187 26.53 -7.14 15.46
N ALA A 188 27.32 -8.15 15.08
CA ALA A 188 27.44 -8.61 13.70
C ALA A 188 26.12 -9.13 13.12
N ILE A 189 25.34 -9.90 13.89
CA ILE A 189 24.03 -10.42 13.49
C ILE A 189 23.06 -9.26 13.25
N ASN A 190 22.94 -8.31 14.18
CA ASN A 190 22.04 -7.17 14.01
C ASN A 190 22.48 -6.27 12.84
N PHE A 191 23.78 -6.06 12.65
CA PHE A 191 24.29 -5.29 11.52
C PHE A 191 24.02 -6.00 10.18
N THR A 192 24.18 -7.31 10.12
CA THR A 192 23.88 -8.12 8.94
C THR A 192 22.39 -8.05 8.61
N LEU A 193 21.52 -8.21 9.62
CA LEU A 193 20.08 -8.04 9.46
C LEU A 193 19.73 -6.62 8.99
N TYR A 194 20.42 -5.58 9.48
CA TYR A 194 20.26 -4.23 8.93
C TYR A 194 20.67 -4.14 7.46
N SER A 195 21.81 -4.72 7.07
CA SER A 195 22.30 -4.69 5.68
C SER A 195 21.29 -5.29 4.70
N PHE A 196 20.72 -6.45 5.04
CA PHE A 196 19.73 -7.15 4.21
C PHE A 196 18.33 -6.49 4.25
N THR A 197 17.86 -6.10 5.43
CA THR A 197 16.46 -5.64 5.58
C THR A 197 16.30 -4.13 5.45
N ARG A 198 17.39 -3.37 5.58
CA ARG A 198 17.45 -1.89 5.67
C ARG A 198 16.53 -1.29 6.73
N ARG A 199 16.12 -2.09 7.72
CA ARG A 199 15.26 -1.65 8.83
C ARG A 199 16.09 -0.93 9.90
N ARG A 200 15.81 0.35 10.11
CA ARG A 200 16.56 1.23 11.04
C ARG A 200 16.65 0.72 12.48
N TYR A 201 15.69 -0.07 12.95
CA TYR A 201 15.74 -0.62 14.31
C TYR A 201 16.88 -1.62 14.53
N PHE A 202 17.33 -2.34 13.50
CA PHE A 202 18.53 -3.17 13.59
C PHE A 202 19.81 -2.35 13.69
N LEU A 203 19.87 -1.19 13.02
CA LEU A 203 20.99 -0.26 13.15
C LEU A 203 21.06 0.32 14.57
N HIS A 204 19.92 0.74 15.12
CA HIS A 204 19.86 1.22 16.50
C HIS A 204 20.19 0.12 17.52
N GLY A 205 19.74 -1.11 17.29
CA GLY A 205 20.13 -2.27 18.11
C GLY A 205 21.63 -2.52 18.08
N THR A 206 22.24 -2.47 16.89
CA THR A 206 23.69 -2.58 16.70
C THR A 206 24.43 -1.49 17.49
N LEU A 207 23.96 -0.24 17.42
CA LEU A 207 24.55 0.88 18.14
C LEU A 207 24.49 0.68 19.67
N ILE A 208 23.34 0.30 20.22
CA ILE A 208 23.21 0.09 21.68
C ILE A 208 24.10 -1.06 22.16
N ILE A 209 24.04 -2.20 21.47
CA ILE A 209 24.84 -3.38 21.85
C ILE A 209 26.34 -3.06 21.72
N GLY A 210 26.73 -2.29 20.69
CA GLY A 210 28.09 -1.77 20.53
C GLY A 210 28.52 -0.87 21.69
N LEU A 211 27.65 0.01 22.17
CA LEU A 211 27.94 0.86 23.32
C LEU A 211 28.04 0.05 24.63
N PHE A 212 27.23 -1.00 24.82
CA PHE A 212 27.41 -1.92 25.95
C PHE A 212 28.73 -2.68 25.87
N TRP A 213 29.10 -3.16 24.68
CA TRP A 213 30.39 -3.81 24.47
C TRP A 213 31.55 -2.88 24.80
N LEU A 214 31.52 -1.64 24.31
CA LEU A 214 32.55 -0.64 24.61
C LEU A 214 32.61 -0.30 26.10
N LEU A 215 31.47 -0.21 26.78
CA LEU A 215 31.41 0.05 28.22
C LEU A 215 32.05 -1.09 29.03
N ILE A 216 31.77 -2.34 28.68
CA ILE A 216 32.42 -3.50 29.34
C ILE A 216 33.93 -3.48 29.07
N VAL A 217 34.34 -3.27 27.82
CA VAL A 217 35.75 -3.18 27.44
C VAL A 217 36.47 -2.07 28.21
N HIS A 218 35.81 -0.95 28.47
CA HIS A 218 36.32 0.13 29.31
C HIS A 218 36.44 -0.27 30.78
N LEU A 219 35.36 -0.73 31.42
CA LEU A 219 35.32 -1.05 32.85
C LEU A 219 36.36 -2.11 33.26
N TYR A 220 36.62 -3.10 32.40
CA TYR A 220 37.59 -4.16 32.68
C TYR A 220 39.04 -3.83 32.26
N GLY A 221 39.31 -2.60 31.80
CA GLY A 221 40.66 -2.11 31.46
C GLY A 221 41.17 -2.51 30.07
N PHE A 222 40.42 -3.32 29.31
CA PHE A 222 40.81 -3.75 27.97
C PHE A 222 40.82 -2.62 26.94
N GLY A 223 39.94 -1.62 27.09
CA GLY A 223 39.88 -0.47 26.19
C GLY A 223 41.15 0.37 26.26
N TYR A 224 41.66 0.60 27.46
CA TYR A 224 42.94 1.27 27.64
C TYR A 224 44.12 0.42 27.15
N ARG A 225 44.12 -0.90 27.40
CA ARG A 225 45.21 -1.78 26.92
C ARG A 225 45.31 -1.85 25.39
N TYR A 226 44.18 -1.87 24.68
CA TYR A 226 44.15 -2.19 23.24
C TYR A 226 43.62 -1.08 22.31
N LEU A 227 42.75 -0.19 22.79
CA LEU A 227 42.04 0.79 21.93
C LEU A 227 42.59 2.22 22.07
N TYR A 228 42.82 2.69 23.30
CA TYR A 228 43.13 4.11 23.55
C TYR A 228 44.14 4.35 24.70
N GLY A 229 45.15 3.49 24.84
CA GLY A 229 46.15 3.56 25.93
C GLY A 229 46.98 4.84 26.03
N SER A 230 46.97 5.67 24.98
CA SER A 230 47.65 6.98 24.95
C SER A 230 46.75 8.14 25.40
N SER A 231 45.42 7.96 25.42
CA SER A 231 44.47 9.04 25.70
C SER A 231 43.97 8.97 27.14
N VAL A 232 44.60 9.75 28.01
CA VAL A 232 44.18 9.90 29.43
C VAL A 232 42.76 10.46 29.52
N TRP A 233 42.39 11.39 28.63
CA TRP A 233 41.05 11.97 28.62
C TRP A 233 39.96 10.92 28.39
N LEU A 234 40.14 10.03 27.41
CA LEU A 234 39.16 8.99 27.11
C LEU A 234 39.12 7.91 28.21
N GLN A 235 40.23 7.72 28.92
CA GLN A 235 40.30 6.84 30.08
C GLN A 235 39.50 7.40 31.27
N GLN A 236 39.64 8.68 31.58
CA GLN A 236 38.94 9.29 32.71
C GLN A 236 37.44 9.53 32.43
N TYR A 237 37.11 10.06 31.25
CA TYR A 237 35.71 10.41 30.91
C TYR A 237 34.95 9.31 30.17
N GLY A 238 35.63 8.24 29.75
CA GLY A 238 35.05 7.17 28.92
C GLY A 238 33.83 6.50 29.56
N GLN A 239 33.89 6.19 30.85
CA GLN A 239 32.79 5.59 31.59
C GLN A 239 31.53 6.46 31.55
N SER A 240 31.65 7.74 31.92
CA SER A 240 30.54 8.71 31.92
C SER A 240 29.91 8.83 30.55
N LEU A 241 30.74 9.00 29.51
CA LEU A 241 30.27 9.16 28.14
C LEU A 241 29.56 7.91 27.62
N LEU A 242 30.11 6.71 27.85
CA LEU A 242 29.53 5.47 27.36
C LEU A 242 28.19 5.13 28.05
N VAL A 243 28.05 5.42 29.35
CA VAL A 243 26.77 5.29 30.08
C VAL A 243 25.73 6.26 29.54
N MET A 244 26.10 7.52 29.30
CA MET A 244 25.18 8.52 28.74
C MET A 244 24.77 8.19 27.30
N CYS A 245 25.74 7.85 26.44
CA CYS A 245 25.48 7.47 25.06
C CYS A 245 24.60 6.21 24.96
N SER A 246 24.86 5.18 25.77
CA SER A 246 24.07 3.94 25.76
C SER A 246 22.62 4.16 26.20
N THR A 247 22.39 5.03 27.19
CA THR A 247 21.04 5.36 27.67
C THR A 247 20.28 6.25 26.69
N LEU A 248 20.95 7.19 26.01
CA LEU A 248 20.35 8.01 24.94
C LEU A 248 20.02 7.18 23.70
N ALA A 249 20.86 6.19 23.36
CA ALA A 249 20.65 5.31 22.21
C ALA A 249 19.37 4.45 22.33
N LEU A 250 18.78 4.30 23.53
CA LEU A 250 17.46 3.69 23.71
C LEU A 250 16.34 4.50 23.05
N ILE A 251 16.45 5.83 23.00
CA ILE A 251 15.35 6.71 22.56
C ILE A 251 14.94 6.46 21.10
N PRO A 252 15.86 6.34 20.12
CA PRO A 252 15.51 5.96 18.75
C PRO A 252 14.82 4.60 18.63
N ILE A 253 15.22 3.60 19.43
CA ILE A 253 14.56 2.29 19.45
C ILE A 253 13.11 2.42 19.94
N GLN A 254 12.88 3.22 20.97
CA GLN A 254 11.53 3.51 21.47
C GLN A 254 10.65 4.21 20.43
N ARG A 255 11.24 5.08 19.61
CA ARG A 255 10.52 5.78 18.52
C ARG A 255 10.27 4.89 17.31
N SER A 256 11.13 3.92 17.07
CA SER A 256 10.94 2.97 15.98
C SER A 256 9.67 2.15 16.25
N LYS A 257 8.93 1.79 15.19
CA LYS A 257 7.68 0.98 15.28
C LYS A 257 7.92 -0.45 15.78
N ALA A 258 9.08 -0.67 16.38
CA ALA A 258 9.78 -1.92 16.35
C ALA A 258 9.40 -2.80 17.54
N LEU A 259 9.45 -2.30 18.77
CA LEU A 259 8.70 -3.01 19.80
C LEU A 259 7.18 -2.89 19.51
N PRO A 260 6.42 -4.00 19.54
CA PRO A 260 5.03 -4.02 19.12
C PRO A 260 4.24 -2.93 19.84
N ASN A 261 3.76 -1.95 19.10
CA ASN A 261 2.95 -0.86 19.61
C ASN A 261 3.55 -0.12 20.84
N LEU A 262 4.82 0.29 20.82
CA LEU A 262 5.30 1.40 21.68
C LEU A 262 4.70 2.79 21.30
N VAL A 263 3.56 2.80 20.60
CA VAL A 263 2.87 4.00 20.14
C VAL A 263 1.81 4.40 21.17
N ALA A 264 2.28 4.86 22.33
CA ALA A 264 1.73 6.07 22.94
C ALA A 264 2.68 7.28 22.74
N ALA A 265 3.88 7.06 22.17
CA ALA A 265 4.91 8.08 21.98
C ALA A 265 4.95 8.67 20.55
N LYS A 266 3.89 8.53 19.75
CA LYS A 266 3.71 9.45 18.61
C LYS A 266 3.48 10.83 19.23
N HIS A 267 4.52 11.65 19.25
CA HIS A 267 4.50 13.04 19.73
C HIS A 267 4.58 13.29 21.25
N ASN A 268 5.28 12.47 22.03
CA ASN A 268 5.60 12.91 23.41
C ASN A 268 6.75 13.91 23.37
N ARG A 269 6.44 15.21 23.21
CA ARG A 269 7.41 16.33 23.25
C ARG A 269 8.39 16.18 24.42
N LYS A 270 7.92 15.64 25.55
CA LYS A 270 8.73 15.34 26.74
C LYS A 270 9.89 14.38 26.48
N LEU A 271 9.73 13.36 25.63
CA LEU A 271 10.81 12.42 25.29
C LEU A 271 11.85 13.08 24.37
N SER A 272 11.42 13.96 23.46
CA SER A 272 12.34 14.77 22.65
C SER A 272 13.10 15.79 23.50
N GLN A 273 12.42 16.42 24.46
CA GLN A 273 13.05 17.32 25.42
C GLN A 273 14.05 16.59 26.31
N LEU A 274 13.71 15.40 26.81
CA LEU A 274 14.65 14.55 27.57
C LEU A 274 15.88 14.15 26.74
N LEU A 275 15.71 13.89 25.44
CA LEU A 275 16.86 13.62 24.56
C LEU A 275 17.77 14.84 24.43
N ILE A 276 17.19 16.02 24.22
CA ILE A 276 17.96 17.27 24.10
C ILE A 276 18.66 17.57 25.42
N VAL A 277 17.94 17.50 26.54
CA VAL A 277 18.49 17.70 27.89
C VAL A 277 19.60 16.69 28.18
N GLY A 278 19.40 15.41 27.89
CA GLY A 278 20.41 14.38 28.09
C GLY A 278 21.64 14.58 27.20
N LEU A 279 21.46 14.99 25.94
CA LEU A 279 22.57 15.32 25.04
C LEU A 279 23.34 16.55 25.55
N THR A 280 22.64 17.59 25.99
CA THR A 280 23.27 18.79 26.57
C THR A 280 24.02 18.45 27.86
N LEU A 281 23.45 17.60 28.72
CA LEU A 281 24.12 17.14 29.94
C LEU A 281 25.34 16.29 29.62
N THR A 282 25.31 15.49 28.54
CA THR A 282 26.46 14.69 28.08
C THR A 282 27.58 15.58 27.56
N LEU A 283 27.25 16.69 26.89
CA LEU A 283 28.23 17.68 26.46
C LEU A 283 28.80 18.47 27.65
N LEU A 284 27.95 18.82 28.62
CA LEU A 284 28.32 19.54 29.84
C LEU A 284 29.12 18.68 30.83
N SER A 285 28.94 17.35 30.83
CA SER A 285 29.65 16.46 31.77
C SER A 285 31.16 16.43 31.56
N VAL A 286 31.63 16.78 30.37
CA VAL A 286 33.07 16.94 30.06
C VAL A 286 33.68 18.13 30.81
N LEU A 287 32.88 19.13 31.21
CA LEU A 287 33.35 20.29 31.97
C LEU A 287 33.37 20.04 33.49
N LEU A 288 32.77 18.95 33.95
CA LEU A 288 32.71 18.59 35.37
C LEU A 288 33.94 17.76 35.77
N PRO A 289 34.34 17.79 37.05
CA PRO A 289 35.25 16.79 37.60
C PRO A 289 34.73 15.38 37.31
N VAL A 290 35.65 14.45 37.03
CA VAL A 290 35.34 13.10 36.55
C VAL A 290 34.32 12.37 37.42
N THR A 291 34.46 12.49 38.75
CA THR A 291 33.56 11.88 39.74
C THR A 291 32.15 12.41 39.70
N LEU A 292 32.01 13.73 39.53
CA LEU A 292 30.72 14.38 39.41
C LEU A 292 30.09 14.04 38.05
N ALA A 293 30.91 13.93 37.00
CA ALA A 293 30.46 13.49 35.68
C ALA A 293 29.94 12.05 35.69
N THR A 294 30.65 11.11 36.32
CA THR A 294 30.19 9.71 36.46
C THR A 294 28.92 9.64 37.30
N PHE A 295 28.88 10.33 38.45
CA PHE A 295 27.68 10.36 39.29
C PHE A 295 26.45 10.93 38.56
N ALA A 296 26.64 12.03 37.83
CA ALA A 296 25.59 12.64 37.02
C ALA A 296 25.13 11.70 35.90
N ALA A 297 26.05 11.00 35.23
CA ALA A 297 25.75 10.04 34.16
C ALA A 297 24.87 8.88 34.67
N TYR A 298 25.24 8.23 35.77
CA TYR A 298 24.44 7.13 36.34
C TYR A 298 23.11 7.61 36.91
N SER A 299 23.07 8.77 37.59
CA SER A 299 21.83 9.34 38.10
C SER A 299 20.84 9.67 36.98
N MET A 300 21.33 10.24 35.88
CA MET A 300 20.52 10.49 34.68
C MET A 300 20.07 9.17 34.02
N ALA A 301 20.96 8.19 33.89
CA ALA A 301 20.62 6.88 33.35
C ALA A 301 19.48 6.20 34.15
N LEU A 302 19.58 6.21 35.49
CA LEU A 302 18.57 5.65 36.39
C LEU A 302 17.23 6.38 36.26
N THR A 303 17.23 7.71 36.26
CA THR A 303 15.99 8.51 36.12
C THR A 303 15.31 8.27 34.78
N LEU A 304 16.07 8.15 33.68
CA LEU A 304 15.54 7.80 32.36
C LEU A 304 14.94 6.39 32.34
N VAL A 305 15.64 5.40 32.88
CA VAL A 305 15.14 4.01 32.98
C VAL A 305 13.88 3.92 33.82
N LEU A 306 13.81 4.60 34.96
CA LEU A 306 12.61 4.73 35.79
C LEU A 306 11.46 5.39 35.02
N GLY A 307 11.76 6.46 34.26
CA GLY A 307 10.81 7.10 33.35
C GLY A 307 10.22 6.11 32.35
N TYR A 308 11.04 5.25 31.74
CA TYR A 308 10.59 4.21 30.81
C TYR A 308 9.72 3.16 31.48
N ILE A 309 10.05 2.74 32.71
CA ILE A 309 9.22 1.82 33.50
C ILE A 309 7.84 2.42 33.73
N ILE A 310 7.77 3.66 34.22
CA ILE A 310 6.51 4.36 34.50
C ILE A 310 5.67 4.54 33.23
N CYS A 311 6.30 4.96 32.12
CA CYS A 311 5.63 5.08 30.83
C CYS A 311 5.06 3.73 30.34
N THR A 312 5.81 2.65 30.53
CA THR A 312 5.39 1.29 30.14
C THR A 312 4.25 0.77 31.00
N LEU A 313 4.26 1.03 32.31
CA LEU A 313 3.16 0.67 33.21
C LEU A 313 1.85 1.38 32.84
N ARG A 314 1.92 2.69 32.58
CA ARG A 314 0.78 3.56 32.21
C ARG A 314 0.22 3.31 30.81
N SER A 315 1.00 2.67 29.93
CA SER A 315 0.58 2.37 28.57
C SER A 315 -0.64 1.42 28.51
N ARG A 316 -1.40 1.43 27.41
CA ARG A 316 -2.50 0.45 27.18
C ARG A 316 -2.03 -0.83 26.44
N TYR A 317 -0.78 -1.26 26.65
CA TYR A 317 -0.23 -2.43 25.95
C TYR A 317 -0.81 -3.76 26.45
N ARG A 318 -0.72 -4.79 25.60
CA ARG A 318 -1.04 -6.18 26.00
C ARG A 318 -0.11 -6.62 27.13
N ARG A 319 -0.67 -7.40 28.08
CA ARG A 319 0.02 -7.85 29.30
C ARG A 319 1.38 -8.51 29.03
N THR A 320 1.46 -9.35 27.99
CA THR A 320 2.70 -10.04 27.59
C THR A 320 3.77 -9.07 27.11
N THR A 321 3.42 -8.12 26.23
CA THR A 321 4.34 -7.09 25.74
C THR A 321 4.84 -6.17 26.86
N LYS A 322 3.97 -5.84 27.83
CA LYS A 322 4.35 -5.07 29.03
C LYS A 322 5.40 -5.82 29.85
N ALA A 323 5.13 -7.09 30.16
CA ALA A 323 6.04 -7.91 30.96
C ALA A 323 7.42 -8.01 30.31
N THR A 324 7.47 -8.24 29.00
CA THR A 324 8.72 -8.31 28.24
C THR A 324 9.51 -7.00 28.24
N ALA A 325 8.84 -5.84 28.13
CA ALA A 325 9.53 -4.55 28.15
C ALA A 325 10.02 -4.19 29.56
N LEU A 326 9.20 -4.45 30.58
CA LEU A 326 9.54 -4.19 31.98
C LEU A 326 10.74 -5.02 32.43
N LEU A 327 10.85 -6.28 32.00
CA LEU A 327 12.00 -7.13 32.30
C LEU A 327 13.33 -6.49 31.86
N ILE A 328 13.37 -5.90 30.66
CA ILE A 328 14.56 -5.19 30.15
C ILE A 328 14.93 -4.05 31.10
N TYR A 329 13.97 -3.19 31.40
CA TYR A 329 14.25 -2.01 32.20
C TYR A 329 14.63 -2.36 33.63
N VAL A 330 14.08 -3.46 34.19
CA VAL A 330 14.49 -3.97 35.49
C VAL A 330 15.94 -4.48 35.45
N ILE A 331 16.33 -5.24 34.43
CA ILE A 331 17.73 -5.69 34.28
C ILE A 331 18.67 -4.49 34.12
N MET A 332 18.29 -3.50 33.32
CA MET A 332 19.05 -2.25 33.17
C MET A 332 19.15 -1.49 34.50
N LEU A 333 18.05 -1.37 35.25
CA LEU A 333 18.01 -0.72 36.55
C LEU A 333 18.95 -1.42 37.54
N VAL A 334 18.91 -2.76 37.62
CA VAL A 334 19.80 -3.55 38.47
C VAL A 334 21.26 -3.32 38.09
N THR A 335 21.58 -3.33 36.80
CA THR A 335 22.96 -3.12 36.30
C THR A 335 23.48 -1.73 36.66
N LEU A 336 22.68 -0.69 36.41
CA LEU A 336 23.04 0.69 36.71
C LEU A 336 23.15 0.96 38.21
N SER A 337 22.22 0.43 39.02
CA SER A 337 22.25 0.57 40.47
C SER A 337 23.43 -0.16 41.10
N TYR A 338 23.77 -1.36 40.59
CA TYR A 338 24.95 -2.09 41.03
C TYR A 338 26.23 -1.29 40.75
N GLN A 339 26.38 -0.76 39.54
CA GLN A 339 27.56 0.03 39.17
C GLN A 339 27.63 1.34 39.96
N LEU A 340 26.53 2.07 40.12
CA LEU A 340 26.50 3.27 40.97
C LEU A 340 26.84 2.95 42.43
N GLY A 341 26.35 1.83 42.97
CA GLY A 341 26.70 1.38 44.32
C GLY A 341 28.18 1.05 44.48
N PHE A 342 28.83 0.53 43.43
CA PHE A 342 30.27 0.32 43.41
C PHE A 342 31.04 1.66 43.45
N GLU A 343 30.66 2.64 42.60
CA GLU A 343 31.28 3.98 42.60
C GLU A 343 31.10 4.74 43.92
N LEU A 344 29.93 4.59 44.57
CA LEU A 344 29.67 5.20 45.87
C LEU A 344 30.35 4.47 47.03
N GLY A 345 30.98 3.32 46.78
CA GLY A 345 31.63 2.49 47.80
C GLY A 345 30.67 1.70 48.69
N VAL A 346 29.40 1.56 48.32
CA VAL A 346 28.44 0.67 49.00
C VAL A 346 28.90 -0.78 48.91
N PHE A 347 29.53 -1.14 47.78
CA PHE A 347 30.08 -2.47 47.54
C PHE A 347 31.61 -2.42 47.45
N GLY A 348 32.30 -2.80 48.52
CA GLY A 348 33.76 -2.97 48.51
C GLY A 348 34.22 -4.25 47.81
N GLY A 349 35.52 -4.33 47.48
CA GLY A 349 36.16 -5.51 46.88
C GLY A 349 36.41 -5.40 45.37
N ALA A 350 37.10 -6.40 44.82
CA ALA A 350 37.57 -6.43 43.43
C ALA A 350 36.39 -6.45 42.44
N GLN A 351 36.39 -5.49 41.50
CA GLN A 351 35.37 -5.44 40.44
C GLN A 351 35.45 -6.68 39.52
N LEU A 352 36.66 -7.25 39.39
CA LEU A 352 36.95 -8.44 38.60
C LEU A 352 36.29 -9.72 39.16
N ASP A 353 36.08 -9.81 40.47
CA ASP A 353 35.53 -11.01 41.13
C ASP A 353 34.00 -11.14 40.96
N ARG A 354 33.34 -10.09 40.44
CA ARG A 354 31.88 -10.02 40.32
C ARG A 354 31.45 -9.89 38.86
N PRO A 355 31.13 -11.01 38.17
CA PRO A 355 30.72 -10.98 36.76
C PRO A 355 29.29 -10.43 36.56
N VAL A 356 28.67 -9.78 37.56
CA VAL A 356 27.29 -9.32 37.54
C VAL A 356 27.05 -8.36 36.36
N THR A 357 27.84 -7.29 36.28
CA THR A 357 27.74 -6.28 35.21
C THR A 357 27.88 -6.92 33.84
N TYR A 358 28.84 -7.84 33.70
CA TYR A 358 29.08 -8.56 32.47
C TYR A 358 27.85 -9.39 32.04
N VAL A 359 27.38 -10.26 32.92
CA VAL A 359 26.26 -11.17 32.66
C VAL A 359 24.99 -10.39 32.34
N CYS A 360 24.73 -9.29 33.05
CA CYS A 360 23.59 -8.44 32.77
C CYS A 360 23.64 -7.80 31.38
N TYR A 361 24.78 -7.28 30.94
CA TYR A 361 24.91 -6.73 29.58
C TYR A 361 24.82 -7.79 28.49
N LEU A 362 25.30 -9.02 28.74
CA LEU A 362 25.10 -10.14 27.83
C LEU A 362 23.62 -10.50 27.68
N ILE A 363 22.90 -10.66 28.81
CA ILE A 363 21.46 -10.93 28.81
C ILE A 363 20.71 -9.82 28.08
N LEU A 364 21.07 -8.56 28.35
CA LEU A 364 20.46 -7.40 27.71
C LEU A 364 20.70 -7.38 26.20
N SER A 365 21.91 -7.71 25.75
CA SER A 365 22.28 -7.78 24.34
C SER A 365 21.55 -8.90 23.59
N LEU A 366 21.52 -10.10 24.17
CA LEU A 366 20.76 -11.24 23.66
C LEU A 366 19.27 -10.91 23.55
N TYR A 367 18.72 -10.28 24.59
CA TYR A 367 17.32 -9.93 24.65
C TYR A 367 16.93 -8.86 23.62
N ILE A 368 17.73 -7.80 23.49
CA ILE A 368 17.52 -6.77 22.46
C ILE A 368 17.52 -7.43 21.08
N SER A 369 18.52 -8.26 20.77
CA SER A 369 18.59 -8.95 19.48
C SER A 369 17.38 -9.87 19.25
N PHE A 370 16.96 -10.63 20.26
CA PHE A 370 15.78 -11.48 20.21
C PHE A 370 14.50 -10.68 19.93
N VAL A 371 14.27 -9.58 20.64
CA VAL A 371 13.07 -8.73 20.46
C VAL A 371 13.01 -8.13 19.06
N LEU A 372 14.13 -7.59 18.56
CA LEU A 372 14.20 -7.02 17.21
C LEU A 372 13.94 -8.08 16.14
N THR A 373 14.51 -9.28 16.29
CA THR A 373 14.31 -10.39 15.37
C THR A 373 12.86 -10.88 15.40
N ARG A 374 12.29 -11.08 16.60
CA ARG A 374 10.90 -11.51 16.78
C ARG A 374 9.92 -10.54 16.14
N GLN A 375 10.15 -9.25 16.31
CA GLN A 375 9.34 -8.24 15.66
C GLN A 375 9.48 -8.32 14.14
N PHE A 376 10.69 -8.42 13.59
CA PHE A 376 10.88 -8.54 12.15
C PHE A 376 10.04 -9.69 11.58
N ILE A 377 10.00 -10.83 12.28
CA ILE A 377 9.16 -11.97 11.94
C ILE A 377 7.67 -11.59 11.97
N LEU A 378 7.18 -10.94 13.03
CA LEU A 378 5.78 -10.51 13.15
C LEU A 378 5.36 -9.49 12.07
N GLU A 379 6.24 -8.55 11.73
CA GLU A 379 6.01 -7.59 10.64
C GLU A 379 5.90 -8.31 9.29
N ARG A 380 6.82 -9.26 9.05
CA ARG A 380 6.84 -10.06 7.82
C ARG A 380 5.60 -10.92 7.69
N GLU A 381 5.17 -11.61 8.75
CA GLU A 381 3.93 -12.39 8.75
C GLU A 381 2.70 -11.53 8.44
N LYS A 382 2.62 -10.34 9.03
CA LYS A 382 1.51 -9.40 8.76
C LYS A 382 1.51 -8.94 7.30
N HIS A 383 2.68 -8.65 6.75
CA HIS A 383 2.83 -8.30 5.33
C HIS A 383 2.41 -9.46 4.41
N ILE A 384 2.86 -10.68 4.68
CA ILE A 384 2.51 -11.88 3.92
C ILE A 384 0.99 -12.11 3.96
N LYS A 385 0.36 -12.07 5.15
CA LYS A 385 -1.10 -12.21 5.27
C LYS A 385 -1.86 -11.15 4.48
N THR A 386 -1.39 -9.90 4.52
CA THR A 386 -2.03 -8.82 3.75
C THR A 386 -1.90 -9.04 2.25
N GLN A 387 -0.76 -9.55 1.77
CA GLN A 387 -0.57 -9.91 0.36
C GLN A 387 -1.46 -11.09 -0.05
N GLN A 388 -1.56 -12.13 0.78
CA GLN A 388 -2.44 -13.26 0.54
C GLN A 388 -3.91 -12.85 0.45
N HIS A 389 -4.39 -11.98 1.36
CA HIS A 389 -5.75 -11.44 1.29
C HIS A 389 -6.01 -10.62 0.02
N LYS A 390 -5.02 -9.84 -0.45
CA LYS A 390 -5.14 -9.10 -1.71
C LYS A 390 -5.23 -10.04 -2.91
N LEU A 391 -4.36 -11.05 -2.96
CA LEU A 391 -4.35 -12.04 -4.05
C LEU A 391 -5.67 -12.82 -4.11
N ALA A 392 -6.17 -13.28 -2.96
CA ALA A 392 -7.45 -14.00 -2.89
C ALA A 392 -8.63 -13.14 -3.37
N ARG A 393 -8.63 -11.83 -3.06
CA ARG A 393 -9.65 -10.90 -3.55
C ARG A 393 -9.59 -10.74 -5.07
N THR A 394 -8.39 -10.53 -5.63
CA THR A 394 -8.21 -10.42 -7.09
C THR A 394 -8.66 -11.70 -7.80
N GLN A 395 -8.32 -12.89 -7.25
CA GLN A 395 -8.79 -14.16 -7.81
C GLN A 395 -10.31 -14.32 -7.77
N ALA A 396 -10.97 -13.86 -6.70
CA ALA A 396 -12.43 -13.88 -6.62
C ALA A 396 -13.08 -12.89 -7.61
N GLU A 397 -12.50 -11.70 -7.79
CA GLU A 397 -12.95 -10.71 -8.79
C GLU A 397 -12.79 -11.25 -10.22
N ASP A 398 -11.68 -11.92 -10.53
CA ASP A 398 -11.45 -12.57 -11.83
C ASP A 398 -12.42 -13.72 -12.09
N ALA A 399 -12.72 -14.53 -11.07
CA ALA A 399 -13.70 -15.62 -11.17
C ALA A 399 -15.10 -15.08 -11.43
N LEU A 400 -15.51 -14.03 -10.71
CA LEU A 400 -16.79 -13.35 -10.91
C LEU A 400 -16.89 -12.71 -12.31
N LEU A 401 -15.81 -12.09 -12.80
CA LEU A 401 -15.78 -11.51 -14.14
C LEU A 401 -15.95 -12.59 -15.22
N LYS A 402 -15.28 -13.73 -15.08
CA LYS A 402 -15.44 -14.87 -16.00
C LYS A 402 -16.87 -15.41 -16.00
N GLU A 403 -17.49 -15.54 -14.82
CA GLU A 403 -18.88 -15.97 -14.70
C GLU A 403 -19.84 -14.96 -15.36
N LYS A 404 -19.63 -13.66 -15.14
CA LYS A 404 -20.42 -12.61 -15.77
C LYS A 404 -20.28 -12.61 -17.29
N LEU A 405 -19.06 -12.77 -17.82
CA LEU A 405 -18.83 -12.87 -19.26
C LEU A 405 -19.56 -14.07 -19.85
N LYS A 406 -19.49 -15.23 -19.19
CA LYS A 406 -20.21 -16.43 -19.62
C LYS A 406 -21.73 -16.25 -19.64
N LEU A 407 -22.30 -15.62 -18.61
CA LEU A 407 -23.74 -15.30 -18.58
C LEU A 407 -24.12 -14.30 -19.67
N GLN A 408 -23.24 -13.33 -19.96
CA GLN A 408 -23.47 -12.34 -21.02
C GLN A 408 -23.42 -12.99 -22.40
N GLU A 409 -22.48 -13.90 -22.66
CA GLU A 409 -22.41 -14.70 -23.89
C GLU A 409 -23.67 -15.57 -24.06
N GLN A 410 -24.14 -16.21 -22.99
CA GLN A 410 -25.38 -17.00 -23.03
C GLN A 410 -26.61 -16.13 -23.34
N ALA A 411 -26.76 -14.99 -22.65
CA ALA A 411 -27.85 -14.06 -22.91
C ALA A 411 -27.79 -13.47 -24.32
N GLN A 412 -26.59 -13.22 -24.85
CA GLN A 412 -26.40 -12.77 -26.23
C GLN A 412 -26.85 -13.83 -27.24
N GLN A 413 -26.49 -15.10 -27.02
CA GLN A 413 -26.91 -16.19 -27.89
C GLN A 413 -28.43 -16.40 -27.85
N GLU A 414 -29.05 -16.33 -26.67
CA GLU A 414 -30.51 -16.42 -26.53
C GLU A 414 -31.22 -15.27 -27.23
N LEU A 415 -30.69 -14.05 -27.13
CA LEU A 415 -31.22 -12.88 -27.83
C LEU A 415 -31.10 -13.03 -29.34
N GLU A 416 -29.95 -13.51 -29.84
CA GLU A 416 -29.74 -13.74 -31.28
C GLU A 416 -30.74 -14.77 -31.83
N ASN A 417 -30.92 -15.89 -31.13
CA ASN A 417 -31.92 -16.89 -31.50
C ASN A 417 -33.34 -16.32 -31.51
N SER A 418 -33.69 -15.48 -30.52
CA SER A 418 -35.02 -14.85 -30.45
C SER A 418 -35.23 -13.80 -31.55
N ILE A 419 -34.17 -13.07 -31.93
CA ILE A 419 -34.21 -12.14 -33.07
C ILE A 419 -34.43 -12.92 -34.35
N ASP A 420 -33.74 -14.04 -34.56
CA ASP A 420 -33.89 -14.87 -35.75
C ASP A 420 -35.31 -15.43 -35.85
N GLU A 421 -35.87 -15.94 -34.76
CA GLU A 421 -37.24 -16.44 -34.69
C GLU A 421 -38.27 -15.35 -35.04
N ARG A 422 -38.16 -14.17 -34.42
CA ARG A 422 -39.05 -13.02 -34.74
C ARG A 422 -38.88 -12.55 -36.17
N THR A 423 -37.66 -12.55 -36.70
CA THR A 423 -37.38 -12.13 -38.06
C THR A 423 -38.05 -13.08 -39.06
N PHE A 424 -37.99 -14.39 -38.79
CA PHE A 424 -38.70 -15.40 -39.57
C PHE A 424 -40.22 -15.22 -39.50
N GLU A 425 -40.80 -15.06 -38.30
CA GLU A 425 -42.25 -14.80 -38.15
C GLU A 425 -42.69 -13.54 -38.90
N LEU A 426 -41.91 -12.46 -38.83
CA LEU A 426 -42.18 -11.22 -39.56
C LEU A 426 -42.14 -11.44 -41.08
N GLN A 427 -41.19 -12.21 -41.60
CA GLN A 427 -41.13 -12.52 -43.03
C GLN A 427 -42.35 -13.32 -43.50
N VAL A 428 -42.81 -14.29 -42.70
CA VAL A 428 -44.02 -15.08 -43.00
C VAL A 428 -45.26 -14.18 -43.03
N THR A 429 -45.47 -13.39 -41.98
CA THR A 429 -46.63 -12.49 -41.87
C THR A 429 -46.66 -11.42 -42.96
N LEU A 430 -45.51 -10.86 -43.34
CA LEU A 430 -45.42 -9.91 -44.46
C LEU A 430 -45.87 -10.55 -45.77
N ARG A 431 -45.45 -11.78 -46.04
CA ARG A 431 -45.84 -12.50 -47.26
C ARG A 431 -47.35 -12.78 -47.30
N GLU A 432 -47.92 -13.25 -46.19
CA GLU A 432 -49.37 -13.48 -46.10
C GLU A 432 -50.16 -12.18 -46.31
N LEU A 433 -49.68 -11.08 -45.74
CA LEU A 433 -50.30 -9.77 -45.91
C LEU A 433 -50.24 -9.31 -47.38
N GLU A 434 -49.10 -9.48 -48.05
CA GLU A 434 -48.94 -9.16 -49.47
C GLU A 434 -49.91 -9.98 -50.35
N GLU A 435 -50.03 -11.29 -50.09
CA GLU A 435 -50.94 -12.17 -50.82
C GLU A 435 -52.41 -11.74 -50.63
N LYS A 436 -52.82 -11.45 -49.39
CA LYS A 436 -54.18 -10.98 -49.08
C LYS A 436 -54.49 -9.62 -49.70
N ASN A 437 -53.51 -8.71 -49.69
CA ASN A 437 -53.68 -7.40 -50.31
C ASN A 437 -53.86 -7.51 -51.82
N HIS A 438 -53.11 -8.41 -52.47
CA HIS A 438 -53.25 -8.69 -53.90
C HIS A 438 -54.62 -9.28 -54.28
N GLU A 439 -55.18 -10.16 -53.44
CA GLU A 439 -56.55 -10.71 -53.63
C GLU A 439 -57.62 -9.61 -53.53
N LEU A 440 -57.50 -8.72 -52.53
CA LEU A 440 -58.44 -7.61 -52.33
C LEU A 440 -58.41 -6.59 -53.48
N GLU A 441 -57.23 -6.31 -54.04
CA GLU A 441 -57.12 -5.42 -55.20
C GLU A 441 -57.85 -5.96 -56.42
N LYS A 442 -57.79 -7.28 -56.68
CA LYS A 442 -58.49 -7.91 -57.81
C LYS A 442 -60.01 -7.85 -57.70
N LEU A 443 -60.56 -8.01 -56.49
CA LEU A 443 -62.00 -8.04 -56.26
C LEU A 443 -62.71 -6.68 -56.40
N ASN A 444 -61.96 -5.58 -56.53
CA ASN A 444 -62.50 -4.21 -56.50
C ASN A 444 -62.39 -3.47 -57.85
N MET A 445 -62.23 -4.19 -58.97
CA MET A 445 -61.96 -3.60 -60.30
C MET A 445 -63.19 -3.42 -61.21
N GLU A 446 -64.32 -4.06 -60.92
CA GLU A 446 -65.50 -4.09 -61.80
C GLU A 446 -66.67 -3.27 -61.25
N ASP A 447 -67.54 -2.78 -62.14
CA ASP A 447 -68.81 -2.16 -61.79
C ASP A 447 -69.84 -3.27 -61.51
N PRO A 448 -70.51 -3.26 -60.34
CA PRO A 448 -71.37 -4.37 -59.93
C PRO A 448 -72.57 -4.60 -60.86
N MET A 449 -73.05 -3.56 -61.54
CA MET A 449 -74.24 -3.57 -62.40
C MET A 449 -73.92 -3.96 -63.85
N THR A 450 -72.92 -3.33 -64.45
CA THR A 450 -72.58 -3.51 -65.87
C THR A 450 -71.53 -4.56 -66.14
N LYS A 451 -70.76 -4.97 -65.12
CA LYS A 451 -69.59 -5.87 -65.18
C LYS A 451 -68.40 -5.36 -65.98
N VAL A 452 -68.52 -4.21 -66.66
CA VAL A 452 -67.37 -3.48 -67.18
C VAL A 452 -66.53 -2.91 -66.04
N LYS A 453 -65.31 -2.44 -66.34
CA LYS A 453 -64.43 -1.90 -65.30
C LYS A 453 -64.97 -0.62 -64.68
N ASN A 454 -64.73 -0.42 -63.39
CA ASN A 454 -65.24 0.76 -62.68
C ASN A 454 -64.32 1.98 -62.84
N ARG A 455 -64.82 3.17 -62.50
CA ARG A 455 -64.07 4.43 -62.54
C ARG A 455 -62.75 4.38 -61.76
N ARG A 456 -62.72 3.73 -60.59
CA ARG A 456 -61.49 3.63 -59.77
C ARG A 456 -60.39 2.86 -60.50
N TYR A 457 -60.74 1.81 -61.25
CA TYR A 457 -59.80 1.08 -62.09
C TYR A 457 -59.42 1.88 -63.35
N PHE A 458 -60.37 2.61 -63.94
CA PHE A 458 -60.10 3.56 -65.04
C PHE A 458 -59.03 4.59 -64.67
N ASP A 459 -59.16 5.29 -63.54
CA ASP A 459 -58.20 6.33 -63.14
C ASP A 459 -56.77 5.78 -63.00
N LYS A 460 -56.65 4.57 -62.43
CA LYS A 460 -55.38 3.84 -62.34
C LYS A 460 -54.84 3.51 -63.74
N ARG A 461 -55.70 2.99 -64.63
CA ARG A 461 -55.32 2.55 -65.98
C ARG A 461 -54.94 3.72 -66.90
N LEU A 462 -55.70 4.81 -66.86
CA LEU A 462 -55.43 6.03 -67.61
C LEU A 462 -54.04 6.58 -67.26
N MET A 463 -53.67 6.63 -65.98
CA MET A 463 -52.34 7.10 -65.57
C MET A 463 -51.22 6.22 -66.13
N MET A 464 -51.42 4.90 -66.18
CA MET A 464 -50.45 3.97 -66.77
C MET A 464 -50.32 4.17 -68.29
N GLU A 465 -51.44 4.28 -69.00
CA GLU A 465 -51.45 4.43 -70.47
C GLU A 465 -51.00 5.82 -70.92
N VAL A 466 -51.24 6.89 -70.15
CA VAL A 466 -50.66 8.23 -70.39
C VAL A 466 -49.13 8.20 -70.29
N ARG A 467 -48.59 7.54 -69.25
CA ARG A 467 -47.13 7.35 -69.13
C ARG A 467 -46.57 6.49 -70.27
N ARG A 468 -47.31 5.46 -70.67
CA ARG A 468 -46.92 4.57 -71.76
C ARG A 468 -46.91 5.29 -73.11
N SER A 469 -47.98 6.00 -73.45
CA SER A 469 -48.12 6.84 -74.65
C SER A 469 -46.96 7.84 -74.77
N ARG A 470 -46.61 8.52 -73.67
CA ARG A 470 -45.47 9.44 -73.65
C ARG A 470 -44.13 8.73 -73.87
N ARG A 471 -43.90 7.58 -73.24
CA ARG A 471 -42.64 6.85 -73.34
C ARG A 471 -42.45 6.22 -74.73
N GLU A 472 -43.51 5.61 -75.25
CA GLU A 472 -43.50 4.87 -76.51
C GLU A 472 -43.80 5.77 -77.72
N GLN A 473 -44.16 7.03 -77.48
CA GLN A 473 -44.55 8.02 -78.51
C GLN A 473 -45.70 7.50 -79.40
N THR A 474 -46.66 6.78 -78.79
CA THR A 474 -47.84 6.21 -79.45
C THR A 474 -49.09 7.01 -79.09
N THR A 475 -50.02 7.19 -80.03
CA THR A 475 -51.28 7.89 -79.78
C THR A 475 -52.14 7.14 -78.77
N LEU A 476 -52.67 7.86 -77.79
CA LEU A 476 -53.71 7.38 -76.88
C LEU A 476 -55.03 8.05 -77.30
N SER A 477 -56.08 7.26 -77.47
CA SER A 477 -57.41 7.77 -77.75
C SER A 477 -58.35 7.47 -76.60
N LEU A 478 -59.24 8.42 -76.31
CA LEU A 478 -60.28 8.29 -75.30
C LEU A 478 -61.61 8.69 -75.91
N ILE A 479 -62.62 7.84 -75.71
CA ILE A 479 -63.99 8.09 -76.13
C ILE A 479 -64.83 8.22 -74.86
N MET A 480 -65.44 9.39 -74.67
CA MET A 480 -66.43 9.63 -73.62
C MET A 480 -67.83 9.48 -74.23
N LEU A 481 -68.64 8.55 -73.74
CA LEU A 481 -69.98 8.25 -74.24
C LEU A 481 -71.04 8.51 -73.17
N ASP A 482 -72.19 8.98 -73.61
CA ASP A 482 -73.38 9.17 -72.77
C ASP A 482 -74.64 8.76 -73.52
N ILE A 483 -75.57 8.12 -72.81
CA ILE A 483 -76.87 7.72 -73.37
C ILE A 483 -77.78 8.94 -73.45
N ASP A 484 -78.16 9.32 -74.67
CA ASP A 484 -78.96 10.51 -74.92
C ASP A 484 -80.36 10.39 -74.31
N PHE A 485 -80.74 11.44 -73.56
CA PHE A 485 -82.02 11.51 -72.85
C PHE A 485 -82.27 10.32 -71.89
N PHE A 486 -81.24 9.73 -71.30
CA PHE A 486 -81.38 8.60 -70.37
C PHE A 486 -82.39 8.85 -69.23
N LYS A 487 -82.42 10.07 -68.67
CA LYS A 487 -83.45 10.45 -67.70
C LYS A 487 -84.88 10.27 -68.21
N LYS A 488 -85.16 10.54 -69.48
CA LYS A 488 -86.49 10.28 -70.08
C LYS A 488 -86.78 8.78 -70.20
N VAL A 489 -85.78 7.94 -70.42
CA VAL A 489 -85.95 6.49 -70.39
C VAL A 489 -86.35 6.03 -69.00
N ASN A 490 -85.70 6.54 -67.96
CA ASN A 490 -86.07 6.29 -66.56
C ASN A 490 -87.48 6.81 -66.22
N ASP A 491 -87.79 8.04 -66.61
CA ASP A 491 -89.05 8.70 -66.30
C ASP A 491 -90.23 8.01 -67.01
N ASN A 492 -90.03 7.49 -68.23
CA ASN A 492 -91.09 6.85 -69.03
C ASN A 492 -91.26 5.34 -68.76
N TYR A 493 -90.18 4.63 -68.44
CA TYR A 493 -90.19 3.15 -68.36
C TYR A 493 -89.72 2.60 -67.00
N GLY A 494 -89.35 3.47 -66.06
CA GLY A 494 -88.89 3.13 -64.72
C GLY A 494 -87.38 2.83 -64.64
N HIS A 495 -86.82 2.97 -63.44
CA HIS A 495 -85.38 2.78 -63.19
C HIS A 495 -84.85 1.40 -63.59
N LEU A 496 -85.64 0.34 -63.45
CA LEU A 496 -85.23 -1.01 -63.87
C LEU A 496 -85.01 -1.09 -65.38
N ALA A 497 -85.85 -0.43 -66.17
CA ALA A 497 -85.67 -0.34 -67.62
C ALA A 497 -84.44 0.52 -67.98
N GLY A 498 -84.15 1.55 -67.19
CA GLY A 498 -82.89 2.30 -67.27
C GLY A 498 -81.66 1.45 -67.00
N ASP A 499 -81.65 0.66 -65.92
CA ASP A 499 -80.54 -0.24 -65.60
C ASP A 499 -80.31 -1.26 -66.73
N HIS A 500 -81.38 -1.82 -67.29
CA HIS A 500 -81.29 -2.69 -68.47
C HIS A 500 -80.74 -1.96 -69.70
N THR A 501 -81.08 -0.67 -69.88
CA THR A 501 -80.55 0.17 -70.95
C THR A 501 -79.04 0.40 -70.78
N ILE A 502 -78.59 0.69 -69.56
CA ILE A 502 -77.16 0.82 -69.23
C ILE A 502 -76.43 -0.51 -69.47
N CYS A 503 -77.00 -1.64 -69.05
CA CYS A 503 -76.40 -2.96 -69.25
C CYS A 503 -76.34 -3.35 -70.73
N ALA A 504 -77.39 -3.04 -71.50
CA ALA A 504 -77.43 -3.29 -72.93
C ALA A 504 -76.40 -2.41 -73.67
N PHE A 505 -76.29 -1.14 -73.30
CA PHE A 505 -75.30 -0.22 -73.85
C PHE A 505 -73.87 -0.66 -73.55
N ALA A 506 -73.59 -1.07 -72.30
CA ALA A 506 -72.28 -1.61 -71.92
C ALA A 506 -71.88 -2.83 -72.76
N ARG A 507 -72.80 -3.79 -72.94
CA ARG A 507 -72.57 -4.97 -73.78
C ARG A 507 -72.39 -4.63 -75.25
N LEU A 508 -73.14 -3.64 -75.74
CA LEU A 508 -73.01 -3.17 -77.12
C LEU A 508 -71.62 -2.59 -77.34
N ILE A 509 -71.12 -1.76 -76.42
CA ILE A 509 -69.74 -1.25 -76.46
C ILE A 509 -68.73 -2.42 -76.45
N GLU A 510 -68.84 -3.37 -75.51
CA GLU A 510 -67.92 -4.51 -75.40
C GLU A 510 -67.84 -5.34 -76.69
N GLN A 511 -68.95 -5.50 -77.42
CA GLN A 511 -68.98 -6.24 -78.70
C GLN A 511 -68.13 -5.60 -79.80
N HIS A 512 -67.91 -4.27 -79.74
CA HIS A 512 -67.06 -3.57 -80.68
C HIS A 512 -65.57 -3.58 -80.27
N LEU A 513 -65.25 -3.84 -78.99
CA LEU A 513 -63.87 -3.88 -78.50
C LEU A 513 -63.23 -5.24 -78.80
N LYS A 514 -62.41 -5.28 -79.86
CA LYS A 514 -61.80 -6.53 -80.36
C LYS A 514 -60.38 -6.76 -79.86
N ARG A 515 -59.71 -5.75 -79.27
CA ARG A 515 -58.33 -5.85 -78.81
C ARG A 515 -58.28 -5.95 -77.28
N PRO A 516 -57.38 -6.78 -76.70
CA PRO A 516 -57.27 -6.93 -75.24
C PRO A 516 -56.90 -5.66 -74.47
N LEU A 517 -56.36 -4.64 -75.16
CA LEU A 517 -55.98 -3.36 -74.57
C LEU A 517 -57.09 -2.30 -74.67
N ASP A 518 -58.11 -2.54 -75.50
CA ASP A 518 -59.25 -1.65 -75.65
C ASP A 518 -60.23 -1.99 -74.52
N GLU A 519 -60.34 -1.11 -73.54
CA GLU A 519 -61.12 -1.36 -72.34
C GLU A 519 -62.26 -0.33 -72.22
N VAL A 520 -63.45 -0.81 -71.88
CA VAL A 520 -64.59 0.02 -71.50
C VAL A 520 -64.71 0.10 -69.98
N PHE A 521 -65.03 1.30 -69.52
CA PHE A 521 -65.21 1.63 -68.12
C PHE A 521 -66.53 2.35 -67.94
N ARG A 522 -67.25 2.03 -66.86
CA ARG A 522 -68.38 2.86 -66.44
C ARG A 522 -67.84 4.04 -65.62
N TYR A 523 -67.99 5.25 -66.17
CA TYR A 523 -67.45 6.47 -65.58
C TYR A 523 -68.38 7.04 -64.50
N GLY A 524 -69.70 6.97 -64.70
CA GLY A 524 -70.69 7.31 -63.68
C GLY A 524 -72.11 7.38 -64.26
N GLY A 525 -73.12 6.84 -63.55
CA GLY A 525 -74.50 6.87 -64.04
C GLY A 525 -74.66 6.17 -65.39
N GLU A 526 -75.07 6.94 -66.40
CA GLU A 526 -75.16 6.57 -67.82
C GLU A 526 -73.91 6.85 -68.68
N GLU A 527 -72.83 7.36 -68.08
CA GLU A 527 -71.59 7.72 -68.77
C GLU A 527 -70.58 6.56 -68.82
N PHE A 528 -70.00 6.35 -70.00
CA PHE A 528 -68.99 5.34 -70.26
C PHE A 528 -67.75 5.96 -70.87
N VAL A 529 -66.59 5.40 -70.55
CA VAL A 529 -65.32 5.76 -71.16
C VAL A 529 -64.72 4.54 -71.83
N ILE A 530 -64.24 4.70 -73.05
CA ILE A 530 -63.41 3.70 -73.72
C ILE A 530 -62.00 4.26 -73.81
N LEU A 531 -61.03 3.49 -73.30
CA LEU A 531 -59.62 3.80 -73.41
C LEU A 531 -59.01 2.93 -74.51
N LEU A 532 -58.37 3.58 -75.49
CA LEU A 532 -57.83 2.93 -76.69
C LEU A 532 -56.34 3.25 -76.83
N PRO A 533 -55.45 2.42 -76.24
CA PRO A 533 -54.01 2.57 -76.42
C PRO A 533 -53.61 2.32 -77.87
N ASN A 534 -52.66 3.11 -78.39
CA ASN A 534 -52.11 2.97 -79.73
C ASN A 534 -53.17 2.97 -80.84
N THR A 535 -54.14 3.87 -80.72
CA THR A 535 -55.22 4.06 -81.69
C THR A 535 -55.18 5.51 -82.18
N SER A 536 -55.39 5.71 -83.49
CA SER A 536 -55.42 7.04 -84.10
C SER A 536 -56.78 7.71 -83.91
N GLU A 537 -56.85 9.02 -84.15
CA GLU A 537 -58.13 9.77 -84.10
C GLU A 537 -59.16 9.17 -85.05
N ASP A 538 -58.76 8.81 -86.28
CA ASP A 538 -59.64 8.18 -87.26
C ASP A 538 -60.17 6.83 -86.77
N GLY A 539 -59.30 5.98 -86.20
CA GLY A 539 -59.70 4.68 -85.67
C GLY A 539 -60.64 4.78 -84.47
N ALA A 540 -60.41 5.77 -83.59
CA ALA A 540 -61.28 6.03 -82.46
C ALA A 540 -62.64 6.59 -82.90
N LEU A 541 -62.66 7.47 -83.91
CA LEU A 541 -63.89 8.00 -84.49
C LEU A 541 -64.70 6.92 -85.20
N GLU A 542 -64.05 6.05 -85.98
CA GLU A 542 -64.70 4.92 -86.65
C GLU A 542 -65.36 3.99 -85.63
N LEU A 543 -64.64 3.64 -84.55
CA LEU A 543 -65.18 2.81 -83.47
C LEU A 543 -66.35 3.50 -82.75
N ALA A 544 -66.22 4.78 -82.42
CA ALA A 544 -67.30 5.54 -81.82
C ALA A 544 -68.54 5.59 -82.73
N GLU A 545 -68.36 5.73 -84.05
CA GLU A 545 -69.46 5.83 -85.02
C GLU A 545 -70.16 4.49 -85.23
N GLN A 546 -69.41 3.39 -85.23
CA GLN A 546 -69.98 2.05 -85.21
C GLN A 546 -70.85 1.84 -83.96
N ILE A 547 -70.32 2.18 -82.77
CA ILE A 547 -71.08 2.09 -81.51
C ILE A 547 -72.33 2.97 -81.58
N ARG A 548 -72.24 4.18 -82.10
CA ARG A 548 -73.37 5.12 -82.22
C ARG A 548 -74.46 4.58 -83.14
N GLN A 549 -74.08 4.10 -84.33
CA GLN A 549 -75.01 3.54 -85.32
C GLN A 549 -75.68 2.27 -84.80
N ASP A 550 -74.92 1.37 -84.20
CA ASP A 550 -75.46 0.14 -83.64
C ASP A 550 -76.36 0.44 -82.43
N THR A 551 -76.03 1.46 -81.62
CA THR A 551 -76.91 1.94 -80.54
C THR A 551 -78.23 2.48 -81.08
N GLU A 552 -78.19 3.32 -82.12
CA GLU A 552 -79.39 3.88 -82.75
C GLU A 552 -80.27 2.80 -83.41
N ALA A 553 -79.65 1.77 -83.99
CA ALA A 553 -80.34 0.63 -84.58
C ALA A 553 -80.83 -0.39 -83.53
N HIS A 554 -80.29 -0.34 -82.30
CA HIS A 554 -80.60 -1.31 -81.25
C HIS A 554 -82.02 -1.09 -80.69
N GLU A 555 -82.82 -2.15 -80.73
CA GLU A 555 -84.14 -2.18 -80.11
C GLU A 555 -84.11 -3.01 -78.83
N LEU A 556 -84.17 -2.33 -77.68
CA LEU A 556 -84.18 -3.00 -76.39
C LEU A 556 -85.61 -3.36 -75.97
N LYS A 557 -85.89 -4.65 -75.79
CA LYS A 557 -87.19 -5.16 -75.31
C LYS A 557 -87.12 -5.44 -73.82
N VAL A 558 -87.76 -4.59 -73.00
CA VAL A 558 -87.81 -4.74 -71.55
C VAL A 558 -89.26 -4.57 -71.07
N ALA A 559 -89.74 -5.52 -70.27
CA ALA A 559 -91.08 -5.49 -69.66
C ALA A 559 -92.23 -5.22 -70.66
N GLY A 560 -92.14 -5.74 -71.90
CA GLY A 560 -93.15 -5.56 -72.94
C GLY A 560 -93.07 -4.24 -73.72
N HIS A 561 -92.17 -3.33 -73.36
CA HIS A 561 -91.90 -2.09 -74.10
C HIS A 561 -90.71 -2.25 -75.06
N GLN A 562 -90.78 -1.56 -76.20
CA GLN A 562 -89.66 -1.38 -77.12
C GLN A 562 -89.03 -0.01 -76.86
N ILE A 563 -87.81 -0.01 -76.32
CA ILE A 563 -87.06 1.19 -75.99
C ILE A 563 -86.00 1.40 -77.06
N LYS A 564 -86.05 2.56 -77.72
CA LYS A 564 -85.00 3.06 -78.60
C LYS A 564 -84.25 4.18 -77.88
N PHE A 565 -82.93 4.11 -77.92
CA PHE A 565 -82.07 5.14 -77.37
C PHE A 565 -80.94 5.42 -78.35
N THR A 566 -80.32 6.58 -78.18
CA THR A 566 -79.16 7.00 -78.98
C THR A 566 -78.04 7.35 -78.03
N THR A 567 -76.83 7.51 -78.55
CA THR A 567 -75.69 7.94 -77.75
C THR A 567 -74.99 9.11 -78.43
N SER A 568 -74.49 10.02 -77.61
CA SER A 568 -73.53 11.03 -78.05
C SER A 568 -72.16 10.65 -77.53
N ALA A 569 -71.12 10.92 -78.32
CA ALA A 569 -69.76 10.65 -77.91
C ALA A 569 -68.81 11.82 -78.20
N GLY A 570 -67.84 12.00 -77.30
CA GLY A 570 -66.70 12.88 -77.47
C GLY A 570 -65.43 12.07 -77.66
N VAL A 571 -64.66 12.38 -78.70
CA VAL A 571 -63.39 11.71 -78.98
C VAL A 571 -62.25 12.69 -78.78
N TYR A 572 -61.21 12.26 -78.05
CA TYR A 572 -59.94 12.96 -77.96
C TYR A 572 -58.78 11.99 -78.18
N SER A 573 -57.86 12.35 -79.07
CA SER A 573 -56.71 11.52 -79.42
C SER A 573 -55.44 12.37 -79.44
N ALA A 574 -54.42 11.94 -78.70
CA ALA A 574 -53.14 12.64 -78.67
C ALA A 574 -52.02 11.70 -78.22
N ILE A 575 -50.78 12.04 -78.60
CA ILE A 575 -49.60 11.50 -77.91
C ILE A 575 -49.47 12.28 -76.59
N ALA A 576 -49.47 11.58 -75.46
CA ALA A 576 -49.39 12.23 -74.15
C ALA A 576 -48.07 13.01 -73.99
N GLN A 577 -48.16 14.31 -73.73
CA GLN A 577 -46.99 15.18 -73.51
C GLN A 577 -46.72 15.42 -72.02
N ASP A 578 -47.77 15.66 -71.24
CA ASP A 578 -47.71 15.90 -69.81
C ASP A 578 -48.29 14.72 -69.02
N THR A 579 -47.44 14.08 -68.23
CA THR A 579 -47.84 12.97 -67.34
C THR A 579 -48.33 13.45 -65.97
N SER A 580 -48.22 14.75 -65.66
CA SER A 580 -48.65 15.33 -64.39
C SER A 580 -50.14 15.67 -64.37
N ASN A 581 -50.77 15.81 -65.54
CA ASN A 581 -52.21 16.02 -65.69
C ASN A 581 -52.89 14.91 -66.52
N PRO A 582 -53.09 13.70 -65.96
CA PRO A 582 -53.73 12.60 -66.66
C PRO A 582 -55.22 12.86 -66.98
N THR A 583 -55.90 13.75 -66.24
CA THR A 583 -57.31 14.10 -66.51
C THR A 583 -57.48 14.94 -67.76
N LEU A 584 -56.40 15.44 -68.37
CA LEU A 584 -56.48 16.15 -69.65
C LEU A 584 -57.25 15.34 -70.71
N PHE A 585 -56.98 14.04 -70.82
CA PHE A 585 -57.65 13.18 -71.81
C PHE A 585 -59.15 13.06 -71.54
N THR A 586 -59.55 12.93 -70.28
CA THR A 586 -60.98 12.91 -69.90
C THR A 586 -61.64 14.26 -70.13
N ASP A 587 -60.97 15.35 -69.76
CA ASP A 587 -61.51 16.71 -69.87
C ASP A 587 -61.71 17.11 -71.34
N MET A 588 -60.79 16.73 -72.23
CA MET A 588 -60.92 17.02 -73.66
C MET A 588 -62.00 16.16 -74.32
N ALA A 589 -62.09 14.87 -73.99
CA ALA A 589 -63.16 14.02 -74.50
C ALA A 589 -64.54 14.46 -73.99
N ASP A 590 -64.64 14.89 -72.73
CA ASP A 590 -65.88 15.43 -72.15
C ASP A 590 -66.33 16.72 -72.86
N LYS A 591 -65.39 17.62 -73.21
CA LYS A 591 -65.71 18.78 -74.07
C LYS A 591 -66.24 18.36 -75.43
N GLY A 592 -65.68 17.30 -76.03
CA GLY A 592 -66.20 16.70 -77.26
C GLY A 592 -67.63 16.20 -77.09
N LEU A 593 -67.91 15.49 -76.00
CA LEU A 593 -69.24 14.97 -75.69
C LEU A 593 -70.24 16.11 -75.47
N TYR A 594 -69.82 17.16 -74.77
CA TYR A 594 -70.62 18.35 -74.56
C TYR A 594 -71.00 19.03 -75.90
N MET A 595 -70.05 19.14 -76.84
CA MET A 595 -70.31 19.65 -78.19
C MET A 595 -71.30 18.76 -78.95
N ALA A 596 -71.17 17.44 -78.86
CA ALA A 596 -72.10 16.50 -79.47
C ALA A 596 -73.53 16.69 -78.93
N LYS A 597 -73.68 16.84 -77.61
CA LYS A 597 -74.97 17.11 -76.97
C LYS A 597 -75.59 18.44 -77.38
N GLN A 598 -74.79 19.50 -77.54
CA GLN A 598 -75.27 20.82 -77.96
C GLN A 598 -75.69 20.89 -79.43
N GLN A 599 -74.99 20.17 -80.31
CA GLN A 599 -75.26 20.23 -81.75
C GLN A 599 -76.46 19.38 -82.20
N GLY A 600 -77.22 18.79 -81.27
CA GLY A 600 -78.44 18.04 -81.56
C GLY A 600 -78.42 16.58 -81.13
N ARG A 601 -77.40 16.14 -80.38
CA ARG A 601 -77.23 14.76 -79.88
C ARG A 601 -77.10 13.73 -81.02
N ASN A 602 -77.06 12.44 -80.65
CA ASN A 602 -76.87 11.29 -81.54
C ASN A 602 -75.75 11.51 -82.55
N ARG A 603 -74.57 11.93 -82.07
CA ARG A 603 -73.42 12.25 -82.91
C ARG A 603 -72.11 12.14 -82.16
N ILE A 604 -71.03 12.24 -82.92
CA ILE A 604 -69.68 12.23 -82.41
C ILE A 604 -69.06 13.58 -82.71
N CYS A 605 -68.38 14.13 -81.71
CA CYS A 605 -67.58 15.33 -81.88
C CYS A 605 -66.16 15.07 -81.41
N ILE A 606 -65.20 15.45 -82.25
CA ILE A 606 -63.79 15.52 -81.87
C ILE A 606 -63.56 16.89 -81.23
N TYR A 607 -62.91 16.91 -80.07
CA TYR A 607 -62.40 18.16 -79.51
C TYR A 607 -60.92 18.33 -79.82
N GLN A 608 -60.58 19.31 -80.66
CA GLN A 608 -59.21 19.73 -80.89
C GLN A 608 -58.94 21.04 -80.12
N PRO A 609 -58.04 21.05 -79.12
CA PRO A 609 -57.65 22.30 -78.48
C PRO A 609 -56.97 23.20 -79.51
N LYS A 610 -57.40 24.47 -79.61
CA LYS A 610 -56.69 25.46 -80.43
C LYS A 610 -55.25 25.57 -79.92
N GLN A 611 -54.27 25.34 -80.80
CA GLN A 611 -52.89 25.70 -80.52
C GLN A 611 -52.81 27.22 -80.43
N GLU A 612 -52.68 27.76 -79.22
CA GLU A 612 -52.13 29.10 -79.05
C GLU A 612 -50.66 29.03 -79.47
N THR A 613 -50.35 29.64 -80.61
CA THR A 613 -48.99 29.81 -81.15
C THR A 613 -48.10 30.65 -80.25
#